data_AF-A0A6P8DKB7-F1
#
_entry.id   AF-A0A6P8DKB7-F1
#
_cell.length_a   1.000
_cell.length_b   1.000
_cell.length_c   1.000
_cell.angle_alpha   90.00
_cell.angle_beta   90.00
_cell.angle_gamma   90.00
#
_symmetry.space_group_name_H-M   'P 1'
#
loop_
_entity.id
_entity.type
_entity.pdbx_description
1 polymer ?
#
loop_
_entity_poly.entity_id
_entity_poly.type
_entity_poly.pdbx_seq_one_letter_code
_entity_poly.pdbx_strand_id
1 'polypeptide(L)'
;MPLRSLPYDSPGQTYVAFEKPQGVPAVGKFSNILRFIVKEVELSTGEAEDDGVEDEYQLEELEVVAADYLQKVGVSNFRNAWENMNPDSERVDEYGLGPRESLSEAVNAVINLLGMQPSEGTEVVPSNSRSHTCLLSGVFIGSMRVLVRLSFGIDGEREVAMKLAIRSDDESVSDAIHEIVASG
;
A
#
# COMPACT_ATOMS: atom_id res chain seq x y z
N MET A 1 21.02 7.59 -7.61
CA MET A 1 22.37 7.00 -7.69
C MET A 1 22.51 6.26 -9.02
N PRO A 2 23.25 6.84 -9.98
CA PRO A 2 23.39 6.26 -11.31
C PRO A 2 24.27 5.01 -11.28
N LEU A 3 23.95 4.05 -12.15
CA LEU A 3 24.82 2.92 -12.45
C LEU A 3 25.98 3.40 -13.33
N ARG A 4 27.22 3.02 -12.99
CA ARG A 4 28.42 3.50 -13.72
C ARG A 4 28.58 2.88 -15.11
N SER A 5 28.21 1.62 -15.27
CA SER A 5 28.31 0.89 -16.53
C SER A 5 27.31 -0.27 -16.53
N LEU A 6 26.72 -0.55 -17.69
CA LEU A 6 25.81 -1.67 -17.93
C LEU A 6 26.31 -2.44 -19.16
N PRO A 7 27.29 -3.36 -18.99
CA PRO A 7 27.81 -4.16 -20.10
C PRO A 7 26.74 -5.07 -20.71
N TYR A 8 26.99 -5.53 -21.94
CA TYR A 8 26.13 -6.50 -22.60
C TYR A 8 25.92 -7.75 -21.72
N ASP A 9 24.67 -8.21 -21.67
CA ASP A 9 24.24 -9.40 -20.92
C ASP A 9 24.60 -9.41 -19.43
N SER A 10 24.86 -8.22 -18.86
CA SER A 10 25.18 -8.06 -17.44
C SER A 10 24.12 -7.18 -16.77
N PRO A 11 23.36 -7.72 -15.80
CA PRO A 11 22.37 -6.91 -15.09
C PRO A 11 23.05 -5.85 -14.21
N GLY A 12 22.39 -4.71 -14.07
CA GLY A 12 22.85 -3.61 -13.23
C GLY A 12 21.69 -2.93 -12.53
N GLN A 13 22.00 -2.15 -11.51
CA GLN A 13 21.01 -1.48 -10.67
C GLN A 13 21.32 0.00 -10.54
N THR A 14 20.28 0.81 -10.67
CA THR A 14 20.30 2.24 -10.36
C THR A 14 19.12 2.54 -9.45
N TYR A 15 19.23 3.62 -8.67
CA TYR A 15 18.22 3.97 -7.69
C TYR A 15 17.87 5.45 -7.80
N VAL A 16 16.61 5.78 -7.55
CA VAL A 16 16.16 7.13 -7.27
C VAL A 16 15.66 7.16 -5.82
N ALA A 17 15.90 8.27 -5.13
CA ALA A 17 15.44 8.45 -3.77
C ALA A 17 14.59 9.72 -3.73
N PHE A 18 13.40 9.59 -3.18
CA PHE A 18 12.46 10.69 -2.97
C PHE A 18 12.24 10.87 -1.48
N GLU A 19 12.06 12.11 -1.06
CA GLU A 19 11.59 12.42 0.28
C GLU A 19 10.07 12.46 0.26
N LYS A 20 9.45 11.70 1.17
CA LYS A 20 8.01 11.77 1.40
C LYS A 20 7.69 13.05 2.21
N PRO A 21 6.66 13.84 1.83
CA PRO A 21 6.16 14.94 2.65
C PRO A 21 5.75 14.46 4.05
N GLN A 22 5.97 15.28 5.08
CA GLN A 22 5.46 14.99 6.42
C GLN A 22 3.93 14.92 6.44
N GLY A 23 3.39 14.05 7.29
CA GLY A 23 1.95 13.80 7.39
C GLY A 23 1.51 12.67 6.45
N VAL A 24 0.54 12.99 5.58
CA VAL A 24 -0.26 12.06 4.77
C VAL A 24 0.57 11.11 3.89
N PRO A 25 0.18 9.83 3.75
CA PRO A 25 0.74 8.94 2.73
C PRO A 25 0.60 9.55 1.33
N ALA A 26 1.72 9.76 0.65
CA ALA A 26 1.70 10.28 -0.72
C ALA A 26 1.46 9.10 -1.66
N VAL A 27 0.29 9.07 -2.29
CA VAL A 27 -0.06 8.12 -3.35
C VAL A 27 -0.05 8.84 -4.70
N GLY A 28 0.26 8.11 -5.78
CA GLY A 28 0.31 8.70 -7.12
C GLY A 28 1.23 7.94 -8.05
N LYS A 29 1.49 8.53 -9.22
CA LYS A 29 2.24 7.90 -10.30
C LYS A 29 3.54 8.64 -10.59
N PHE A 30 4.60 7.88 -10.81
CA PHE A 30 5.88 8.33 -11.31
C PHE A 30 5.96 7.98 -12.79
N SER A 31 6.05 9.00 -13.64
CA SER A 31 6.45 8.82 -15.03
C SER A 31 7.97 8.65 -15.09
N ASN A 32 8.44 7.55 -15.67
CA ASN A 32 9.83 7.13 -15.57
C ASN A 32 10.53 7.20 -16.92
N ILE A 33 11.72 7.83 -16.96
CA ILE A 33 12.57 7.89 -18.15
C ILE A 33 13.97 7.41 -17.76
N LEU A 34 14.45 6.36 -18.43
CA LEU A 34 15.82 5.90 -18.29
C LEU A 34 16.73 6.79 -19.13
N ARG A 35 17.69 7.47 -18.50
CA ARG A 35 18.71 8.27 -19.18
C ARG A 35 20.06 7.57 -19.10
N PHE A 36 20.76 7.47 -20.22
CA PHE A 36 22.03 6.76 -20.31
C PHE A 36 22.94 7.37 -21.38
N ILE A 37 24.21 6.97 -21.35
CA ILE A 37 25.22 7.32 -22.35
C ILE A 37 25.58 6.04 -23.09
N VAL A 38 25.31 6.01 -24.39
CA VAL A 38 25.69 4.91 -25.28
C VAL A 38 27.15 5.09 -25.67
N LYS A 39 27.93 4.01 -25.51
CA LYS A 39 29.35 3.95 -25.89
C LYS A 39 29.55 2.82 -26.89
N GLU A 40 30.34 3.07 -27.93
CA GLU A 40 30.77 2.01 -28.84
C GLU A 40 31.75 1.08 -28.12
N VAL A 41 31.69 -0.20 -28.46
CA VAL A 41 32.53 -1.25 -27.85
C VAL A 41 33.30 -1.95 -28.94
N GLU A 42 34.62 -1.99 -28.80
CA GLU A 42 35.48 -2.71 -29.73
C GLU A 42 35.31 -4.23 -29.53
N LEU A 43 34.82 -4.94 -30.56
CA LEU A 43 34.41 -6.34 -30.46
C LEU A 43 35.56 -7.32 -30.16
N SER A 44 36.80 -6.96 -30.48
CA SER A 44 37.98 -7.80 -30.27
C SER A 44 38.52 -7.72 -28.83
N THR A 45 38.43 -6.55 -28.19
CA THR A 45 38.98 -6.27 -26.86
C THR A 45 37.89 -6.24 -25.79
N GLY A 46 36.65 -5.95 -26.18
CA GLY A 46 35.54 -5.66 -25.26
C GLY A 46 35.67 -4.29 -24.58
N GLU A 47 36.59 -3.45 -25.03
CA GLU A 47 36.83 -2.12 -24.46
C GLU A 47 35.82 -1.11 -25.03
N ALA A 48 35.20 -0.34 -24.14
CA ALA A 48 34.28 0.73 -24.51
C ALA A 48 35.06 2.02 -24.77
N GLU A 49 34.68 2.78 -25.79
CA GLU A 49 35.28 4.08 -26.06
C GLU A 49 35.04 5.10 -24.93
N ASP A 50 35.94 6.08 -24.80
CA ASP A 50 35.83 7.11 -23.77
C ASP A 50 34.68 8.09 -24.05
N ASP A 51 34.41 8.36 -25.33
CA ASP A 51 33.31 9.19 -25.80
C ASP A 51 31.99 8.40 -25.87
N GLY A 52 30.86 9.11 -25.81
CA GLY A 52 29.54 8.50 -25.91
C GLY A 52 28.46 9.52 -26.22
N VAL A 53 27.26 9.01 -26.55
CA VAL A 53 26.10 9.81 -26.93
C VAL A 53 25.01 9.66 -25.87
N GLU A 54 24.45 10.78 -25.41
CA GLU A 54 23.30 10.76 -24.51
C GLU A 54 22.05 10.25 -25.23
N ASP A 55 21.31 9.36 -24.58
CA ASP A 55 20.05 8.81 -25.08
C ASP A 55 19.07 8.56 -23.92
N GLU A 56 17.80 8.42 -24.26
CA GLU A 56 16.71 8.24 -23.31
C GLU A 56 15.75 7.11 -23.75
N TYR A 57 15.20 6.40 -22.79
CA TYR A 57 14.20 5.37 -23.01
C TYR A 57 13.04 5.50 -22.02
N GLN A 58 11.82 5.63 -22.56
CA GLN A 58 10.61 5.74 -21.75
C GLN A 58 10.30 4.41 -21.06
N LEU A 59 10.09 4.44 -19.75
CA LEU A 59 9.68 3.28 -18.95
C LEU A 59 8.20 3.39 -18.57
N GLU A 60 7.65 2.28 -18.06
CA GLU A 60 6.30 2.23 -17.52
C GLU A 60 6.14 3.14 -16.29
N GLU A 61 4.90 3.60 -16.07
CA GLU A 61 4.59 4.36 -14.86
C GLU A 61 4.68 3.45 -13.64
N LEU A 62 5.34 3.95 -12.59
CA LEU A 62 5.33 3.30 -11.29
C LEU A 62 4.27 3.98 -10.44
N GLU A 63 3.28 3.22 -9.98
CA GLU A 63 2.27 3.72 -9.06
C GLU A 63 2.68 3.39 -7.62
N VAL A 64 2.65 4.41 -6.76
CA VAL A 64 2.74 4.26 -5.31
C VAL A 64 1.32 4.31 -4.76
N VAL A 65 0.92 3.23 -4.11
CA VAL A 65 -0.40 3.05 -3.53
C VAL A 65 -0.34 3.06 -2.00
N ALA A 66 -1.50 3.19 -1.36
CA ALA A 66 -1.59 3.19 0.10
C ALA A 66 -1.02 1.91 0.73
N ALA A 67 -1.21 0.77 0.07
CA ALA A 67 -0.66 -0.52 0.49
C ALA A 67 0.88 -0.54 0.57
N ASP A 68 1.60 0.32 -0.15
CA ASP A 68 3.08 0.37 -0.09
C ASP A 68 3.60 0.91 1.26
N TYR A 69 2.75 1.59 2.02
CA TYR A 69 3.07 2.09 3.36
C TYR A 69 2.77 1.08 4.48
N LEU A 70 2.13 -0.04 4.14
CA LEU A 70 1.62 -1.04 5.08
C LEU A 70 2.21 -2.42 4.77
N GLN A 71 2.80 -3.03 5.79
CA GLN A 71 3.26 -4.42 5.72
C GLN A 71 2.23 -5.36 6.35
N LYS A 72 1.87 -6.42 5.61
CA LYS A 72 1.03 -7.52 6.12
C LYS A 72 1.75 -8.25 7.24
N VAL A 73 1.21 -8.18 8.46
CA VAL A 73 1.74 -8.87 9.63
C VAL A 73 0.57 -9.48 10.38
N GLY A 74 0.52 -10.82 10.43
CA GLY A 74 -0.54 -11.54 11.13
C GLY A 74 -0.39 -11.47 12.65
N VAL A 75 -1.53 -11.47 13.33
CA VAL A 75 -1.64 -11.62 14.78
C VAL A 75 -2.29 -12.96 15.12
N SER A 76 -1.75 -13.68 16.11
CA SER A 76 -2.25 -15.00 16.51
C SER A 76 -3.58 -14.95 17.26
N ASN A 77 -3.84 -13.85 17.98
CA ASN A 77 -5.10 -13.58 18.66
C ASN A 77 -5.38 -12.09 18.53
N PHE A 78 -6.25 -11.71 17.59
CA PHE A 78 -6.52 -10.31 17.29
C PHE A 78 -7.14 -9.60 18.49
N ARG A 79 -8.08 -10.27 19.18
CA ARG A 79 -8.74 -9.70 20.36
C ARG A 79 -7.74 -9.37 21.45
N ASN A 80 -6.84 -10.29 21.79
CA ASN A 80 -5.82 -10.06 22.80
C ASN A 80 -4.88 -8.92 22.38
N ALA A 81 -4.45 -8.89 21.12
CA ALA A 81 -3.62 -7.80 20.60
C ALA A 81 -4.34 -6.44 20.69
N TRP A 82 -5.62 -6.38 20.33
CA TRP A 82 -6.45 -5.18 20.39
C TRP A 82 -6.64 -4.64 21.81
N GLU A 83 -6.97 -5.52 22.77
CA GLU A 83 -7.17 -5.12 24.18
C GLU A 83 -5.86 -4.71 24.87
N ASN A 84 -4.70 -5.18 24.37
CA ASN A 84 -3.39 -4.77 24.89
C ASN A 84 -2.91 -3.43 24.33
N MET A 85 -3.54 -2.89 23.30
CA MET A 85 -3.25 -1.54 22.81
C MET A 85 -3.95 -0.50 23.68
N ASN A 86 -3.42 0.72 23.69
CA ASN A 86 -4.05 1.83 24.41
C ASN A 86 -5.48 2.07 23.88
N PRO A 87 -6.53 1.98 24.70
CA PRO A 87 -7.90 2.25 24.26
C PRO A 87 -8.10 3.71 23.85
N ASP A 88 -7.32 4.65 24.39
CA ASP A 88 -7.43 6.07 24.07
C ASP A 88 -6.86 6.41 22.68
N SER A 89 -6.08 5.51 22.08
CA SER A 89 -5.60 5.66 20.70
C SER A 89 -6.57 5.12 19.65
N GLU A 90 -7.77 4.71 20.07
CA GLU A 90 -8.82 4.27 19.15
C GLU A 90 -9.39 5.47 18.38
N ARG A 91 -9.14 5.49 17.07
CA ARG A 91 -9.78 6.42 16.13
C ARG A 91 -10.86 5.70 15.35
N VAL A 92 -12.02 6.34 15.21
CA VAL A 92 -13.22 5.74 14.64
C VAL A 92 -13.91 6.73 13.71
N ASP A 93 -14.25 6.27 12.51
CA ASP A 93 -15.03 7.05 11.55
C ASP A 93 -15.93 6.14 10.70
N GLU A 94 -16.92 6.73 10.01
CA GLU A 94 -17.89 6.04 9.17
C GLU A 94 -17.81 6.53 7.71
N TYR A 95 -17.76 5.58 6.77
CA TYR A 95 -17.60 5.82 5.35
C TYR A 95 -18.71 5.15 4.56
N GLY A 96 -19.28 5.88 3.60
CA GLY A 96 -20.15 5.30 2.57
C GLY A 96 -19.30 4.77 1.42
N LEU A 97 -19.42 3.49 1.11
CA LEU A 97 -18.70 2.83 -0.01
C LEU A 97 -19.51 2.78 -1.30
N GLY A 98 -20.74 3.33 -1.26
CA GLY A 98 -21.67 3.36 -2.37
C GLY A 98 -22.35 2.00 -2.65
N PRO A 99 -23.00 1.88 -3.83
CA PRO A 99 -23.69 0.66 -4.21
C PRO A 99 -22.69 -0.45 -4.57
N ARG A 100 -22.89 -1.65 -4.00
CA ARG A 100 -22.06 -2.84 -4.26
C ARG A 100 -22.91 -4.07 -4.55
N GLU A 101 -22.34 -5.05 -5.24
CA GLU A 101 -23.07 -6.30 -5.51
C GLU A 101 -23.19 -7.16 -4.26
N SER A 102 -22.18 -7.12 -3.39
CA SER A 102 -22.15 -7.87 -2.13
C SER A 102 -21.21 -7.25 -1.10
N LEU A 103 -21.40 -7.61 0.17
CA LEU A 103 -20.43 -7.27 1.23
C LEU A 103 -19.05 -7.89 1.00
N SER A 104 -18.96 -9.04 0.32
CA SER A 104 -17.68 -9.66 -0.02
C SER A 104 -16.84 -8.78 -0.95
N GLU A 105 -17.48 -8.13 -1.92
CA GLU A 105 -16.82 -7.17 -2.81
C GLU A 105 -16.25 -5.99 -2.01
N ALA A 106 -17.06 -5.39 -1.13
CA ALA A 106 -16.65 -4.26 -0.30
C ALA A 106 -15.50 -4.61 0.65
N VAL A 107 -15.57 -5.78 1.32
CA VAL A 107 -14.51 -6.26 2.20
C VAL A 107 -13.21 -6.44 1.44
N ASN A 108 -13.23 -7.12 0.29
CA ASN A 108 -12.02 -7.33 -0.51
C ASN A 108 -11.44 -6.03 -1.07
N ALA A 109 -12.29 -5.07 -1.46
CA ALA A 109 -11.83 -3.76 -1.92
C ALA A 109 -11.03 -3.02 -0.84
N VAL A 110 -11.54 -2.99 0.40
CA VAL A 110 -10.85 -2.31 1.52
C VAL A 110 -9.58 -3.06 1.94
N ILE A 111 -9.60 -4.41 1.93
CA ILE A 111 -8.39 -5.21 2.19
C ILE A 111 -7.29 -4.91 1.17
N ASN A 112 -7.65 -4.79 -0.11
CA ASN A 112 -6.70 -4.48 -1.18
C ASN A 112 -6.19 -3.04 -1.11
N LEU A 113 -7.06 -2.08 -0.81
CA LEU A 113 -6.70 -0.67 -0.62
C LEU A 113 -5.67 -0.52 0.50
N LEU A 114 -5.93 -1.13 1.66
CA LEU A 114 -5.06 -1.03 2.83
C LEU A 114 -3.85 -1.96 2.75
N GLY A 115 -3.91 -3.04 1.96
CA GLY A 115 -2.82 -4.01 1.88
C GLY A 115 -2.51 -4.72 3.20
N MET A 116 -3.46 -4.80 4.14
CA MET A 116 -3.25 -5.39 5.47
C MET A 116 -3.56 -6.89 5.51
N GLN A 117 -3.13 -7.56 6.59
CA GLN A 117 -3.35 -8.99 6.80
C GLN A 117 -4.72 -9.23 7.46
N PRO A 118 -5.68 -9.89 6.79
CA PRO A 118 -6.90 -10.34 7.44
C PRO A 118 -6.59 -11.40 8.49
N SER A 119 -7.31 -11.32 9.60
CA SER A 119 -7.13 -12.17 10.77
C SER A 119 -8.33 -13.09 10.94
N GLU A 120 -8.07 -14.30 11.45
CA GLU A 120 -9.11 -15.22 11.95
C GLU A 120 -10.18 -15.63 10.92
N GLY A 121 -9.87 -15.57 9.61
CA GLY A 121 -10.80 -15.94 8.53
C GLY A 121 -11.90 -14.89 8.27
N THR A 122 -11.73 -13.69 8.81
CA THR A 122 -12.72 -12.60 8.71
C THR A 122 -12.78 -11.92 7.34
N GLU A 123 -11.93 -12.33 6.39
CA GLU A 123 -12.04 -12.00 4.97
C GLU A 123 -13.18 -12.77 4.27
N VAL A 124 -13.60 -13.91 4.83
CA VAL A 124 -14.67 -14.74 4.25
C VAL A 124 -16.03 -14.24 4.73
N VAL A 125 -16.77 -13.60 3.83
CA VAL A 125 -18.12 -13.11 4.13
C VAL A 125 -19.16 -14.21 3.88
N PRO A 126 -20.03 -14.54 4.86
CA PRO A 126 -21.13 -15.47 4.64
C PRO A 126 -22.12 -14.97 3.58
N SER A 127 -22.61 -15.88 2.73
CA SER A 127 -23.59 -15.55 1.70
C SER A 127 -24.84 -14.90 2.28
N ASN A 128 -25.36 -13.86 1.61
CA ASN A 128 -26.55 -13.10 2.00
C ASN A 128 -26.45 -12.37 3.36
N SER A 129 -25.25 -12.18 3.92
CA SER A 129 -25.10 -11.39 5.13
C SER A 129 -25.43 -9.91 4.87
N ARG A 130 -26.13 -9.28 5.82
CA ARG A 130 -26.42 -7.83 5.81
C ARG A 130 -25.41 -7.00 6.60
N SER A 131 -24.57 -7.67 7.39
CA SER A 131 -23.50 -7.04 8.16
C SER A 131 -22.31 -7.97 8.29
N HIS A 132 -21.10 -7.43 8.30
CA HIS A 132 -19.90 -8.25 8.45
C HIS A 132 -18.82 -7.49 9.21
N THR A 133 -17.98 -8.19 9.96
CA THR A 133 -16.81 -7.58 10.59
C THR A 133 -15.54 -8.22 10.04
N CYS A 134 -14.64 -7.40 9.53
CA CYS A 134 -13.32 -7.80 9.07
C CYS A 134 -12.25 -7.24 10.02
N LEU A 135 -11.29 -8.08 10.41
CA LEU A 135 -10.20 -7.75 11.32
C LEU A 135 -8.90 -7.73 10.52
N LEU A 136 -8.19 -6.61 10.53
CA LEU A 136 -6.97 -6.42 9.78
C LEU A 136 -5.80 -6.04 10.69
N SER A 137 -4.64 -6.61 10.40
CA SER A 137 -3.41 -6.38 11.15
C SER A 137 -2.26 -6.06 10.21
N GLY A 138 -1.37 -5.17 10.65
CA GLY A 138 -0.24 -4.77 9.86
C GLY A 138 0.75 -3.90 10.63
N VAL A 139 1.79 -3.50 9.92
CA VAL A 139 2.81 -2.58 10.41
C VAL A 139 2.94 -1.45 9.40
N PHE A 140 2.74 -0.22 9.85
CA PHE A 140 2.97 0.96 9.05
C PHE A 140 4.47 1.28 8.99
N ILE A 141 4.89 2.03 7.97
CA ILE A 141 6.28 2.49 7.83
C ILE A 141 6.79 3.10 9.14
N GLY A 142 8.04 2.79 9.51
CA GLY A 142 8.58 3.13 10.84
C GLY A 142 8.36 2.07 11.91
N SER A 143 7.91 0.87 11.53
CA SER A 143 7.69 -0.28 12.43
C SER A 143 6.55 -0.08 13.45
N MET A 144 5.57 0.75 13.09
CA MET A 144 4.43 1.07 13.94
C MET A 144 3.33 0.04 13.74
N ARG A 145 2.97 -0.67 14.82
CA ARG A 145 1.88 -1.67 14.74
C ARG A 145 0.54 -0.97 14.56
N VAL A 146 -0.29 -1.52 13.70
CA VAL A 146 -1.65 -1.08 13.50
C VAL A 146 -2.59 -2.26 13.48
N LEU A 147 -3.68 -2.13 14.23
CA LEU A 147 -4.82 -3.03 14.16
C LEU A 147 -6.04 -2.23 13.69
N VAL A 148 -6.86 -2.88 12.87
CA VAL A 148 -8.05 -2.28 12.28
C VAL A 148 -9.24 -3.22 12.44
N ARG A 149 -10.37 -2.67 12.87
CA ARG A 149 -11.68 -3.31 12.87
C ARG A 149 -12.57 -2.61 11.87
N LEU A 150 -13.03 -3.35 10.87
CA LEU A 150 -13.97 -2.88 9.87
C LEU A 150 -15.34 -3.52 10.16
N SER A 151 -16.38 -2.71 10.35
CA SER A 151 -17.75 -3.19 10.46
C SER A 151 -18.56 -2.67 9.28
N PHE A 152 -18.97 -3.57 8.41
CA PHE A 152 -19.75 -3.28 7.20
C PHE A 152 -21.23 -3.52 7.43
N GLY A 153 -22.05 -2.72 6.78
CA GLY A 153 -23.49 -2.93 6.63
C GLY A 153 -23.92 -2.68 5.19
N ILE A 154 -24.87 -3.47 4.69
CA ILE A 154 -25.53 -3.27 3.40
C ILE A 154 -27.04 -3.14 3.60
N ASP A 155 -27.64 -2.14 2.97
CA ASP A 155 -29.07 -1.88 3.09
C ASP A 155 -29.90 -2.60 2.00
N GLY A 156 -31.20 -2.27 1.94
CA GLY A 156 -32.11 -2.85 0.94
C GLY A 156 -31.90 -2.35 -0.49
N GLU A 157 -31.25 -1.20 -0.65
CA GLU A 157 -30.91 -0.57 -1.94
C GLU A 157 -29.50 -0.97 -2.41
N ARG A 158 -28.80 -1.80 -1.63
CA ARG A 158 -27.43 -2.27 -1.83
C ARG A 158 -26.35 -1.20 -1.58
N GLU A 159 -26.70 -0.13 -0.87
CA GLU A 159 -25.74 0.84 -0.40
C GLU A 159 -24.95 0.23 0.76
N VAL A 160 -23.62 0.29 0.66
CA VAL A 160 -22.71 -0.22 1.68
C VAL A 160 -22.14 0.92 2.49
N ALA A 161 -22.23 0.80 3.81
CA ALA A 161 -21.54 1.65 4.76
C ALA A 161 -20.52 0.82 5.56
N MET A 162 -19.45 1.48 5.98
CA MET A 162 -18.37 0.88 6.74
C MET A 162 -18.01 1.78 7.93
N LYS A 163 -17.98 1.20 9.12
CA LYS A 163 -17.32 1.79 10.28
C LYS A 163 -15.89 1.28 10.35
N LEU A 164 -14.93 2.20 10.35
CA LEU A 164 -13.50 1.94 10.47
C LEU A 164 -13.04 2.34 11.87
N ALA A 165 -12.52 1.38 12.63
CA ALA A 165 -11.89 1.64 13.93
C ALA A 165 -10.43 1.18 13.88
N ILE A 166 -9.51 2.06 14.26
CA ILE A 166 -8.06 1.86 14.18
C ILE A 166 -7.44 2.07 15.55
N ARG A 167 -6.51 1.19 15.93
CA ARG A 167 -5.60 1.42 17.04
C ARG A 167 -4.16 1.32 16.56
N SER A 168 -3.37 2.32 16.92
CA SER A 168 -1.91 2.34 16.75
C SER A 168 -1.24 2.95 17.99
N ASP A 169 0.06 2.70 18.16
CA ASP A 169 0.86 3.35 19.20
C ASP A 169 1.15 4.83 18.87
N ASP A 170 0.89 5.24 17.62
CA ASP A 170 1.00 6.62 17.14
C ASP A 170 -0.28 7.05 16.43
N GLU A 171 -0.90 8.10 16.96
CA GLU A 171 -2.17 8.63 16.45
C GLU A 171 -2.06 9.11 15.00
N SER A 172 -0.90 9.63 14.58
CA SER A 172 -0.68 10.11 13.21
C SER A 172 -0.80 8.98 12.18
N VAL A 173 -0.49 7.74 12.58
CA VAL A 173 -0.66 6.55 11.73
C VAL A 173 -2.13 6.23 11.55
N SER A 174 -2.94 6.39 12.61
CA SER A 174 -4.39 6.17 12.53
C SER A 174 -5.03 7.23 11.62
N ASP A 175 -4.66 8.49 11.79
CA ASP A 175 -5.13 9.60 10.94
C ASP A 175 -4.72 9.38 9.47
N ALA A 176 -3.49 8.95 9.21
CA ALA A 176 -3.01 8.61 7.87
C ALA A 176 -3.84 7.52 7.18
N ILE A 177 -4.27 6.48 7.91
CA ILE A 177 -5.09 5.40 7.36
C ILE A 177 -6.53 5.85 7.15
N HIS A 178 -7.08 6.69 8.04
CA HIS A 178 -8.37 7.32 7.81
C HIS A 178 -8.37 8.16 6.53
N GLU A 179 -7.29 8.90 6.27
CA GLU A 179 -7.15 9.69 5.04
C GLU A 179 -6.99 8.84 3.78
N ILE A 180 -6.26 7.72 3.86
CA ILE A 180 -6.22 6.72 2.78
C ILE A 180 -7.63 6.27 2.40
N VAL A 181 -8.45 5.92 3.40
CA VAL A 181 -9.82 5.43 3.16
C VAL A 181 -10.75 6.54 2.66
N ALA A 182 -10.54 7.79 3.12
CA ALA A 182 -11.33 8.93 2.66
C ALA A 182 -11.01 9.35 1.21
N SER A 183 -9.81 9.05 0.72
CA SER A 183 -9.32 9.46 -0.61
C SER A 183 -9.46 8.39 -1.70
N GLY A 184 -9.68 7.13 -1.32
CA GLY A 184 -9.83 5.99 -2.23
C GLY A 184 -11.26 5.76 -2.67
#